data_AF-A0A846NJ36-F1
#
_entry.id   AF-A0A846NJ36-F1
#
_cell.length_a   1.000
_cell.length_b   1.000
_cell.length_c   1.000
_cell.angle_alpha   90.00
_cell.angle_beta   90.00
_cell.angle_gamma   90.00
#
_symmetry.space_group_name_H-M   'P 1'
#
loop_
_entity.id
_entity.type
_entity.pdbx_description
1 polymer ?
#
loop_
_entity_poly.entity_id
_entity_poly.type
_entity_poly.pdbx_seq_one_letter_code
_entity_poly.pdbx_strand_id
1 'polypeptide(L)' 'MKLKRIFLPKWIAWFMLIIFIPILILMEYEAFFGSNQFPLMGIVIGFMLIAIILMMFLMSYRKLPYLLIEEM' A
#
# COMPACT_ATOMS: atom_id res chain seq x y z
N MET A 1 26.17 -6.94 -19.49
CA MET A 1 25.21 -6.24 -18.62
C MET A 1 24.31 -7.26 -17.95
N LYS A 2 24.33 -7.35 -16.62
CA LYS A 2 23.43 -8.21 -15.84
C LYS A 2 22.44 -7.30 -15.09
N LEU A 3 21.15 -7.45 -15.37
CA LEU A 3 20.09 -6.77 -14.64
C LEU A 3 19.76 -7.56 -13.37
N LYS A 4 20.06 -6.99 -12.20
CA LYS A 4 19.72 -7.61 -10.91
C LYS A 4 18.39 -7.05 -10.41
N ARG A 5 17.37 -7.90 -10.38
CA ARG A 5 16.04 -7.56 -9.84
C ARG A 5 16.04 -7.76 -8.34
N ILE A 6 15.88 -6.68 -7.58
CA ILE A 6 15.68 -6.75 -6.13
C ILE A 6 14.19 -6.82 -5.86
N PHE A 7 13.79 -7.83 -5.09
CA PHE A 7 12.41 -8.05 -4.67
C PHE A 7 12.28 -7.73 -3.19
N LEU A 8 11.14 -7.14 -2.80
CA LEU A 8 10.82 -6.97 -1.39
C LEU A 8 10.61 -8.34 -0.73
N PRO A 9 11.14 -8.56 0.47
CA PRO A 9 10.82 -9.73 1.28
C PRO A 9 9.31 -9.84 1.52
N LYS A 10 8.77 -11.05 1.39
CA LYS A 10 7.32 -11.29 1.51
C LYS A 10 6.72 -10.81 2.84
N TRP A 11 7.50 -10.89 3.91
CA TRP A 11 7.09 -10.48 5.26
C TRP A 11 6.81 -8.98 5.38
N ILE A 12 7.45 -8.14 4.56
CA ILE A 12 7.22 -6.69 4.58
C ILE A 12 5.80 -6.34 4.13
N ALA A 13 5.24 -7.07 3.15
CA ALA A 13 3.85 -6.84 2.76
C ALA A 13 2.87 -7.18 3.90
N TRP A 14 3.12 -8.28 4.63
CA TRP A 14 2.29 -8.65 5.78
C TRP A 14 2.42 -7.64 6.92
N PHE A 15 3.64 -7.17 7.19
CA PHE A 15 3.88 -6.13 8.19
C PHE A 15 3.17 -4.81 7.86
N MET A 16 3.25 -4.38 6.59
CA MET A 16 2.56 -3.18 6.11
C MET A 16 1.03 -3.36 6.19
N LEU A 17 0.48 -4.52 5.79
CA LEU A 17 -0.95 -4.78 5.93
C LEU A 17 -1.42 -4.65 7.38
N ILE A 18 -0.65 -5.19 8.34
CA ILE A 18 -0.98 -5.10 9.77
C ILE A 18 -1.04 -3.65 10.27
N ILE A 19 -0.22 -2.75 9.73
CA ILE A 19 -0.20 -1.33 10.12
C ILE A 19 -1.26 -0.53 9.39
N PHE A 20 -1.36 -0.71 8.07
CA PHE A 20 -2.22 0.13 7.23
C PHE A 20 -3.70 -0.26 7.30
N ILE A 21 -4.04 -1.53 7.54
CA ILE A 21 -5.45 -1.94 7.66
C ILE A 21 -6.15 -1.26 8.85
N PRO A 22 -5.61 -1.27 10.09
CA PRO A 22 -6.22 -0.57 11.22
C PRO A 22 -6.36 0.94 10.99
N ILE A 23 -5.34 1.56 10.39
CA ILE A 23 -5.36 2.99 10.06
C ILE A 23 -6.51 3.28 9.08
N LEU A 24 -6.65 2.45 8.03
CA LEU A 24 -7.71 2.60 7.05
C LEU A 24 -9.09 2.45 7.69
N ILE A 25 -9.28 1.45 8.56
CA ILE A 25 -10.54 1.23 9.27
C ILE A 25 -10.90 2.46 10.13
N LEU A 26 -9.92 3.00 10.88
CA LEU A 26 -10.15 4.19 11.71
C LEU A 26 -10.47 5.43 10.86
N MET A 27 -9.78 5.64 9.75
CA MET A 27 -10.04 6.76 8.84
C MET A 27 -11.42 6.69 8.20
N GLU A 28 -11.82 5.51 7.71
CA GLU A 28 -13.15 5.30 7.13
C GLU A 28 -14.24 5.44 8.19
N TYR A 29 -14.01 4.94 9.41
CA TYR A 29 -14.93 5.11 10.52
C TYR A 29 -15.17 6.59 10.83
N GLU A 30 -14.10 7.38 10.97
CA GLU A 30 -14.20 8.83 11.18
C GLU A 30 -14.83 9.56 9.98
N ALA A 31 -14.58 9.10 8.76
CA ALA A 31 -15.13 9.72 7.55
C ALA A 31 -16.65 9.54 7.43
N PHE A 32 -17.17 8.37 7.82
CA PHE A 32 -18.59 8.01 7.63
C PHE A 32 -19.44 8.13 8.90
N PHE A 33 -18.87 7.85 10.07
CA PHE A 33 -19.58 7.82 11.35
C PHE A 33 -19.11 8.93 12.31
N GLY A 34 -18.02 9.62 12.00
CA GLY A 34 -17.55 10.79 12.74
C GLY A 34 -18.32 12.08 12.35
N SER A 35 -17.88 13.20 12.90
CA SER A 35 -18.46 14.53 12.64
C SER A 35 -17.92 15.19 11.36
N ASN A 36 -17.42 14.39 10.42
CA ASN A 36 -16.80 14.90 9.20
C ASN A 36 -17.83 15.50 8.25
N GLN A 37 -17.57 16.73 7.81
CA GLN A 37 -18.45 17.47 6.89
C GLN A 37 -18.31 17.02 5.43
N PHE A 38 -17.25 16.28 5.09
CA PHE A 38 -16.92 15.86 3.72
C PHE A 38 -16.62 14.36 3.63
N PRO A 39 -17.64 13.48 3.75
CA PRO A 39 -17.46 12.02 3.68
C PRO A 39 -16.86 11.56 2.35
N LEU A 40 -17.13 12.28 1.25
CA LEU A 40 -16.54 12.01 -0.07
C LEU A 40 -15.01 12.11 -0.08
N MET A 41 -14.42 13.00 0.74
CA MET A 41 -12.97 13.13 0.84
C MET A 41 -12.35 11.88 1.48
N GLY A 42 -13.04 11.28 2.46
CA GLY A 42 -12.63 10.02 3.09
C GLY A 42 -12.57 8.87 2.09
N ILE A 43 -13.59 8.74 1.23
CA ILE A 43 -13.65 7.71 0.19
C ILE A 43 -12.47 7.83 -0.79
N VAL A 44 -12.12 9.05 -1.21
CA VAL A 44 -11.00 9.28 -2.14
C VAL A 44 -9.67 8.85 -1.49
N ILE A 45 -9.46 9.22 -0.23
CA ILE A 45 -8.23 8.87 0.51
C ILE A 45 -8.18 7.36 0.78
N GLY A 46 -9.30 6.74 1.13
CA GLY A 46 -9.43 5.29 1.31
C GLY A 46 -9.11 4.52 0.03
N PHE A 47 -9.65 4.96 -1.11
CA PHE A 47 -9.37 4.36 -2.41
C PHE A 47 -7.89 4.48 -2.79
N MET A 48 -7.26 5.64 -2.54
CA MET A 48 -5.81 5.83 -2.71
C MET A 48 -5.00 4.86 -1.84
N LEU A 49 -5.35 4.72 -0.56
CA LEU A 49 -4.67 3.81 0.36
C LEU A 49 -4.80 2.35 -0.07
N ILE A 50 -5.99 1.93 -0.51
CA ILE A 50 -6.21 0.58 -1.05
C ILE A 50 -5.33 0.33 -2.28
N ALA A 51 -5.23 1.30 -3.19
CA ALA A 51 -4.38 1.20 -4.37
C ALA A 51 -2.89 1.04 -3.99
N ILE A 52 -2.41 1.77 -2.98
CA ILE A 52 -1.04 1.65 -2.46
C ILE A 52 -0.82 0.25 -1.87
N ILE A 53 -1.74 -0.23 -1.04
CA ILE A 53 -1.67 -1.57 -0.44
C ILE A 53 -1.59 -2.65 -1.54
N LEU A 54 -2.42 -2.53 -2.58
CA LEU A 54 -2.42 -3.42 -3.75
C LEU A 54 -1.08 -3.40 -4.49
N MET A 55 -0.53 -2.22 -4.76
CA MET A 55 0.79 -2.09 -5.42
C MET A 55 1.90 -2.74 -4.59
N MET A 56 1.93 -2.48 -3.28
CA MET A 56 2.94 -3.07 -2.39
C MET A 56 2.82 -4.59 -2.29
N PHE A 57 1.59 -5.10 -2.29
CA PHE A 57 1.35 -6.53 -2.35
C PHE A 57 1.89 -7.12 -3.66
N LEU A 58 1.63 -6.49 -4.82
CA LEU A 58 2.16 -6.94 -6.11
C LEU A 58 3.70 -6.92 -6.16
N MET A 59 4.34 -5.91 -5.56
CA MET A 59 5.80 -5.84 -5.45
C MET A 59 6.38 -6.97 -4.58
N SER A 60 5.72 -7.30 -3.48
CA SER A 60 6.11 -8.39 -2.58
C SER A 60 6.01 -9.78 -3.23
N TYR A 61 5.01 -10.00 -4.09
CA TYR A 61 4.84 -11.25 -4.83
C TYR A 61 5.73 -11.36 -6.07
N ARG A 62 6.76 -10.51 -6.18
CA ARG A 62 7.73 -10.48 -7.29
C ARG A 62 7.10 -10.22 -8.67
N LYS A 63 5.86 -9.73 -8.70
CA LYS A 63 5.18 -9.36 -9.96
C LYS A 63 5.66 -8.00 -10.47
N LEU A 64 6.17 -7.14 -9.57
CA LEU A 64 6.80 -5.86 -9.90
C LEU A 64 8.19 -5.79 -9.25
N PRO A 65 9.27 -5.51 -10.01
CA PRO A 65 10.58 -5.29 -9.43
C PRO A 65 10.57 -3.99 -8.62
N TYR A 66 11.02 -4.07 -7.36
CA TYR A 66 11.14 -2.89 -6.49
C TYR A 66 12.32 -2.00 -6.93
N LEU A 67 13.38 -2.60 -7.46
CA LEU A 67 14.55 -1.92 -7.99
C LEU A 67 15.14 -2.70 -9.16
N LEU A 68 15.48 -1.98 -10.24
CA LEU A 68 16.32 -2.45 -11.33
C LEU A 68 17.71 -1.85 -11.12
N ILE A 69 18.68 -2.68 -10.75
CA ILE A 69 20.09 -2.25 -10.66
C ILE A 69 20.80 -2.76 -11.91
N GLU A 70 21.37 -1.82 -12.66
CA GLU A 70 22.34 -2.09 -13.71
C GLU A 70 23.71 -2.28 -13.06
N GLU A 71 24.24 -3.51 -13.08
CA GLU A 71 25.65 -3.75 -12.77
C GLU A 71 26.48 -3.31 -13.99
N MET A 72 27.18 -2.17 -13.86
CA MET A 72 28.23 -1.71 -14.80
C MET A 72 29.56 -2.42 -14.51
#